data_AF-A0A182U9T8-F1
#
_entry.id   AF-A0A182U9T8-F1
#
_cell.length_a   1.000
_cell.length_b   1.000
_cell.length_c   1.000
_cell.angle_alpha   90.00
_cell.angle_beta   90.00
_cell.angle_gamma   90.00
#
_symmetry.space_group_name_H-M   'P 1'
#
loop_
_entity.id
_entity.type
_entity.pdbx_description
1 polymer ?
#
loop_
_entity_poly.entity_id
_entity_poly.type
_entity_poly.pdbx_seq_one_letter_code
_entity_poly.pdbx_strand_id
1 'polypeptide(L)'
;MAHSVPLWFILLVAACSLLAAVLSSPHRNSSNDDRTLQEKSCATTDPGPRAMWSGGNVDVENINPALCTQLVYSFYNIKPDGTIVIPNEAAFSEATILKLNDLKKTNPALKTLAAIGCYNAGTESFSKVAKTPELRTTFARNAAAFLKKYRFDSMDIDWEYPVAADKANFVPFLKELSTAFSPSKYLLTVAVGGTSFEGNDRYDIPAISKVVNFINLMTYDMQGNYGVTRHHAQGPAALDNTDYKQALNAEAVIAYWLSKGAPASKPNLGIPFYGRSFKLANPSVDGVGAPVSGVETPGPVTRQAGSLACYEICNSTMLTRKQYDSVQVGAFASGGGEWVSYDSVESIGQKCDVIAKYGLGGGMVWSIDMDDFKGKCGPKFALLAALNDCVNRKAPAATPAPPSTPSTPSTPVVKPPSGQTGPFVCTRDGYFRDSQNCTMYYRCYNGGRVEHGNCPGGLYFNERLSICDYPSDVKC
;
A
#
# COMPACT_ATOMS: atom_id res chain seq x y z
N MET A 1 -33.26 21.37 -14.30
CA MET A 1 -33.09 21.35 -12.83
C MET A 1 -31.74 20.72 -12.54
N ALA A 2 -30.86 21.39 -11.79
CA ALA A 2 -29.53 20.87 -11.46
C ALA A 2 -29.53 20.34 -10.03
N HIS A 3 -29.21 19.06 -9.82
CA HIS A 3 -29.02 18.50 -8.49
C HIS A 3 -27.57 18.68 -8.04
N SER A 4 -27.36 19.62 -7.12
CA SER A 4 -26.09 19.82 -6.43
C SER A 4 -25.79 18.65 -5.50
N VAL A 5 -24.72 17.90 -5.79
CA VAL A 5 -24.18 16.87 -4.87
C VAL A 5 -23.43 17.58 -3.73
N PRO A 6 -23.67 17.24 -2.45
CA PRO A 6 -23.09 17.97 -1.33
C PRO A 6 -21.58 17.68 -1.15
N LEU A 7 -20.86 18.66 -0.60
CA LEU A 7 -19.46 18.48 -0.20
C LEU A 7 -19.37 17.46 0.95
N TRP A 8 -18.56 16.43 0.77
CA TRP A 8 -18.15 15.55 1.88
C TRP A 8 -16.81 16.03 2.44
N PHE A 9 -16.75 16.14 3.77
CA PHE A 9 -15.53 16.46 4.51
C PHE A 9 -14.61 15.23 4.57
N ILE A 10 -13.34 15.42 4.20
CA ILE A 10 -12.26 14.45 4.35
C ILE A 10 -11.39 14.93 5.54
N LEU A 11 -11.22 14.10 6.57
CA LEU A 11 -10.73 14.46 7.94
C LEU A 11 -9.41 13.73 8.26
N LEU A 12 -8.39 14.34 8.93
CA LEU A 12 -6.93 14.11 8.71
C LEU A 12 -5.95 13.86 9.94
N VAL A 13 -5.17 12.73 10.13
CA VAL A 13 -3.68 12.49 10.52
C VAL A 13 -3.19 10.98 10.30
N ALA A 14 -1.91 10.64 10.59
CA ALA A 14 -1.12 9.35 10.59
C ALA A 14 0.05 9.36 11.63
N ALA A 15 0.76 8.24 11.93
CA ALA A 15 1.57 8.03 13.18
C ALA A 15 2.53 6.74 13.07
N CYS A 16 3.59 6.20 13.80
CA CYS A 16 4.54 6.15 15.03
C CYS A 16 4.28 6.15 16.75
N SER A 17 5.51 5.46 17.09
CA SER A 17 6.89 5.96 17.58
C SER A 17 8.08 4.97 17.46
N LEU A 18 9.05 4.85 18.40
CA LEU A 18 10.46 4.33 18.30
C LEU A 18 10.85 3.39 19.49
N LEU A 19 11.63 2.31 19.26
CA LEU A 19 12.12 1.37 20.29
C LEU A 19 13.66 1.18 20.33
N ALA A 20 14.22 0.82 21.49
CA ALA A 20 15.65 0.72 21.78
C ALA A 20 16.14 -0.71 22.12
N ALA A 21 17.46 -0.94 22.20
CA ALA A 21 18.08 -2.26 22.15
C ALA A 21 18.78 -2.73 23.45
N VAL A 22 18.88 -4.06 23.62
CA VAL A 22 19.78 -4.76 24.57
C VAL A 22 20.44 -5.95 23.84
N LEU A 23 21.63 -6.38 24.29
CA LEU A 23 22.49 -7.40 23.66
C LEU A 23 22.51 -8.74 24.41
N SER A 24 22.49 -9.86 23.67
CA SER A 24 23.16 -11.13 24.03
C SER A 24 23.30 -12.03 22.79
N SER A 25 24.18 -13.05 22.86
CA SER A 25 24.58 -13.91 21.74
C SER A 25 25.08 -15.27 22.29
N PRO A 26 25.45 -16.28 21.48
CA PRO A 26 24.55 -17.11 20.67
C PRO A 26 24.71 -18.62 20.97
N HIS A 27 23.77 -19.47 20.51
CA HIS A 27 24.02 -20.91 20.35
C HIS A 27 23.26 -21.51 19.15
N ARG A 28 23.80 -22.59 18.57
CA ARG A 28 23.28 -23.29 17.38
C ARG A 28 22.39 -24.48 17.78
N ASN A 29 21.34 -24.79 16.99
CA ASN A 29 21.43 -25.92 16.03
C ASN A 29 20.22 -26.07 15.08
N SER A 30 20.53 -26.68 13.94
CA SER A 30 19.70 -27.03 12.79
C SER A 30 18.45 -27.89 13.06
N SER A 31 17.34 -27.56 12.39
CA SER A 31 16.41 -28.53 11.78
C SER A 31 15.59 -27.86 10.66
N ASN A 32 15.29 -28.58 9.57
CA ASN A 32 14.53 -28.05 8.43
C ASN A 32 13.02 -27.94 8.74
N ASP A 33 12.43 -26.76 8.59
CA ASP A 33 11.01 -26.59 8.24
C ASP A 33 10.81 -25.26 7.48
N ASP A 34 10.80 -25.32 6.14
CA ASP A 34 10.88 -24.13 5.27
C ASP A 34 9.50 -23.49 5.01
N ARG A 35 8.86 -23.05 6.10
CA ARG A 35 7.52 -22.43 6.10
C ARG A 35 7.35 -21.22 7.03
N THR A 36 8.39 -20.83 7.77
CA THR A 36 8.30 -19.88 8.91
C THR A 36 9.02 -18.54 8.70
N LEU A 37 9.10 -18.07 7.44
CA LEU A 37 9.64 -16.73 7.10
C LEU A 37 8.60 -15.62 7.00
N GLN A 38 7.37 -15.85 7.47
CA GLN A 38 6.30 -14.85 7.53
C GLN A 38 6.17 -14.19 8.93
N GLU A 39 7.06 -14.53 9.86
CA GLU A 39 7.02 -14.01 11.24
C GLU A 39 7.66 -12.62 11.38
N LYS A 40 7.01 -11.75 12.17
CA LYS A 40 7.48 -10.42 12.64
C LYS A 40 7.55 -9.32 11.57
N SER A 41 6.42 -8.67 11.30
CA SER A 41 6.35 -7.20 11.18
C SER A 41 4.88 -6.78 11.27
N CYS A 42 4.54 -5.70 11.95
CA CYS A 42 3.15 -5.21 12.02
C CYS A 42 3.08 -3.66 12.09
N ALA A 43 2.58 -2.98 11.05
CA ALA A 43 2.64 -1.51 10.92
C ALA A 43 1.71 -0.88 9.82
N THR A 44 0.36 -1.08 9.83
CA THR A 44 -0.73 -0.61 8.90
C THR A 44 -0.79 0.91 8.53
N THR A 45 -1.75 1.59 7.87
CA THR A 45 -3.23 1.50 7.61
C THR A 45 -3.64 2.30 6.36
N ASP A 46 -4.93 2.29 6.00
CA ASP A 46 -5.63 2.73 4.75
C ASP A 46 -6.76 3.67 5.11
N PRO A 47 -7.26 4.68 4.36
CA PRO A 47 -6.60 5.76 3.63
C PRO A 47 -7.28 7.15 3.89
N GLY A 48 -6.87 8.23 3.24
CA GLY A 48 -5.72 8.42 2.37
C GLY A 48 -4.76 9.44 2.94
N PRO A 49 -3.47 9.11 2.89
CA PRO A 49 -2.92 8.02 3.70
C PRO A 49 -3.45 8.04 5.16
N ARG A 50 -4.26 7.07 5.60
CA ARG A 50 -4.17 6.67 7.03
C ARG A 50 -2.77 6.08 7.17
N ALA A 51 -2.18 6.17 8.36
CA ALA A 51 -1.03 5.33 8.67
C ALA A 51 -1.04 4.97 10.13
N MET A 52 -0.45 3.83 10.39
CA MET A 52 -0.42 3.21 11.69
C MET A 52 0.95 3.30 12.34
N TRP A 53 0.85 3.46 13.65
CA TRP A 53 1.91 3.82 14.54
C TRP A 53 2.38 2.62 15.35
N SER A 54 3.50 2.02 14.91
CA SER A 54 3.98 0.69 15.35
C SER A 54 4.86 0.67 16.60
N GLY A 55 5.29 1.84 17.08
CA GLY A 55 6.40 1.94 18.03
C GLY A 55 7.82 1.73 17.44
N GLY A 56 7.98 1.64 16.11
CA GLY A 56 9.25 1.33 15.41
C GLY A 56 10.33 2.41 15.08
N ASN A 57 10.04 3.67 14.74
CA ASN A 57 11.09 4.71 14.52
C ASN A 57 10.94 6.21 14.94
N VAL A 58 9.78 6.75 15.37
CA VAL A 58 9.55 8.23 15.32
C VAL A 58 8.82 8.87 16.53
N ASP A 59 9.43 9.74 17.34
CA ASP A 59 8.71 10.43 18.42
C ASP A 59 7.48 11.21 17.92
N VAL A 60 6.41 11.29 18.75
CA VAL A 60 5.11 11.91 18.42
C VAL A 60 5.27 13.33 17.85
N GLU A 61 6.25 14.08 18.33
CA GLU A 61 6.61 15.44 17.89
C GLU A 61 7.02 15.56 16.42
N ASN A 62 7.49 14.49 15.78
CA ASN A 62 7.87 14.52 14.37
C ASN A 62 6.67 14.31 13.44
N ILE A 63 5.52 13.86 13.95
CA ILE A 63 4.30 13.64 13.16
C ILE A 63 3.81 15.00 12.65
N ASN A 64 3.60 15.13 11.35
CA ASN A 64 2.87 16.27 10.80
C ASN A 64 1.36 15.97 10.77
N PRO A 65 0.52 16.62 11.59
CA PRO A 65 -0.91 16.36 11.67
C PRO A 65 -1.73 16.94 10.49
N ALA A 66 -1.13 17.14 9.32
CA ALA A 66 -1.83 17.59 8.11
C ALA A 66 -1.74 16.63 6.91
N LEU A 67 -0.84 15.63 6.94
CA LEU A 67 -0.45 14.88 5.74
C LEU A 67 -1.30 13.64 5.43
N CYS A 68 -2.43 13.40 6.10
CA CYS A 68 -2.88 12.02 6.28
C CYS A 68 -4.33 11.89 6.77
N THR A 69 -5.02 10.79 6.46
CA THR A 69 -6.38 10.32 6.83
C THR A 69 -6.74 10.31 8.31
N GLN A 70 -6.63 9.18 8.97
CA GLN A 70 -7.07 8.96 10.34
C GLN A 70 -5.99 8.10 10.97
N LEU A 71 -5.38 8.58 12.05
CA LEU A 71 -4.14 8.00 12.55
C LEU A 71 -4.48 6.75 13.33
N VAL A 72 -3.80 5.65 13.05
CA VAL A 72 -4.00 4.39 13.78
C VAL A 72 -2.82 4.14 14.71
N TYR A 73 -3.07 3.65 15.92
CA TYR A 73 -2.07 3.52 16.98
C TYR A 73 -2.10 2.12 17.56
N SER A 74 -0.97 1.40 17.43
CA SER A 74 -1.04 -0.05 17.47
C SER A 74 0.28 -0.75 17.83
N PHE A 75 0.26 -1.93 18.45
CA PHE A 75 -0.94 -2.73 18.75
C PHE A 75 -1.29 -2.74 20.22
N TYR A 76 -2.58 -2.53 20.47
CA TYR A 76 -3.18 -3.09 21.66
C TYR A 76 -3.56 -4.55 21.38
N ASN A 77 -3.54 -5.38 22.42
CA ASN A 77 -3.79 -6.81 22.31
C ASN A 77 -5.12 -7.16 23.00
N ILE A 78 -5.61 -8.38 22.78
CA ILE A 78 -6.88 -8.88 23.34
C ILE A 78 -6.64 -10.18 24.11
N LYS A 79 -7.22 -10.28 25.31
CA LYS A 79 -7.26 -11.53 26.09
C LYS A 79 -8.52 -12.36 25.76
N PRO A 80 -8.49 -13.69 25.97
CA PRO A 80 -9.67 -14.56 25.81
C PRO A 80 -10.92 -14.17 26.63
N ASP A 81 -10.78 -13.33 27.65
CA ASP A 81 -11.87 -12.80 28.49
C ASP A 81 -12.49 -11.48 27.94
N GLY A 82 -11.98 -10.96 26.82
CA GLY A 82 -12.37 -9.67 26.25
C GLY A 82 -11.69 -8.45 26.89
N THR A 83 -10.65 -8.62 27.70
CA THR A 83 -9.83 -7.51 28.21
C THR A 83 -8.86 -7.01 27.14
N ILE A 84 -8.80 -5.68 26.95
CA ILE A 84 -7.78 -5.03 26.12
C ILE A 84 -6.48 -4.90 26.92
N VAL A 85 -5.36 -5.26 26.29
CA VAL A 85 -4.02 -5.22 26.86
C VAL A 85 -3.20 -4.12 26.17
N ILE A 86 -2.57 -3.29 26.99
CA ILE A 86 -1.60 -2.28 26.55
C ILE A 86 -0.20 -2.89 26.64
N PRO A 87 0.67 -2.79 25.62
CA PRO A 87 2.06 -3.22 25.69
C PRO A 87 2.81 -2.55 26.85
N ASN A 88 3.72 -3.29 27.50
CA ASN A 88 4.51 -2.78 28.62
C ASN A 88 5.77 -2.05 28.11
N GLU A 89 5.56 -0.96 27.38
CA GLU A 89 6.61 -0.20 26.68
C GLU A 89 6.41 1.29 26.93
N ALA A 90 7.50 2.06 27.02
CA ALA A 90 7.44 3.52 27.16
C ALA A 90 6.67 4.19 26.01
N ALA A 91 6.74 3.55 24.83
CA ALA A 91 5.86 3.78 23.71
C ALA A 91 4.38 3.86 24.15
N PHE A 92 3.81 2.79 24.71
CA PHE A 92 2.39 2.72 25.05
C PHE A 92 2.03 3.30 26.43
N SER A 93 2.85 4.22 26.97
CA SER A 93 2.51 4.92 28.21
C SER A 93 1.24 5.76 28.06
N GLU A 94 0.45 5.90 29.12
CA GLU A 94 -0.77 6.72 29.11
C GLU A 94 -0.47 8.18 28.72
N ALA A 95 0.69 8.71 29.11
CA ALA A 95 1.14 10.03 28.68
C ALA A 95 1.38 10.09 27.15
N THR A 96 2.04 9.08 26.56
CA THR A 96 2.29 9.01 25.11
C THR A 96 0.99 8.89 24.31
N ILE A 97 0.09 8.01 24.75
CA ILE A 97 -1.23 7.81 24.13
C ILE A 97 -2.05 9.10 24.18
N LEU A 98 -2.04 9.80 25.31
CA LEU A 98 -2.76 11.08 25.45
C LEU A 98 -2.10 12.21 24.64
N LYS A 99 -0.76 12.25 24.55
CA LYS A 99 0.02 13.20 23.73
C LYS A 99 -0.27 13.04 22.24
N LEU A 100 -0.38 11.79 21.78
CA LEU A 100 -0.80 11.46 20.42
C LEU A 100 -2.24 11.92 20.14
N ASN A 101 -3.17 11.61 21.04
CA ASN A 101 -4.56 12.06 20.93
C ASN A 101 -4.69 13.59 21.02
N ASP A 102 -3.71 14.28 21.59
CA ASP A 102 -3.60 15.74 21.63
C ASP A 102 -3.17 16.39 20.31
N LEU A 103 -2.70 15.63 19.31
CA LEU A 103 -2.51 16.16 17.94
C LEU A 103 -3.83 16.73 17.36
N LYS A 104 -4.99 16.30 17.89
CA LYS A 104 -6.34 16.87 17.60
C LYS A 104 -6.47 18.35 17.96
N LYS A 105 -5.60 18.87 18.85
CA LYS A 105 -5.54 20.30 19.19
C LYS A 105 -4.92 21.12 18.05
N THR A 106 -3.97 20.54 17.33
CA THR A 106 -3.30 21.17 16.17
C THR A 106 -4.14 21.02 14.91
N ASN A 107 -4.75 19.85 14.69
CA ASN A 107 -5.70 19.63 13.62
C ASN A 107 -7.01 19.04 14.15
N PRO A 108 -8.08 19.83 14.35
CA PRO A 108 -9.39 19.33 14.77
C PRO A 108 -10.09 18.38 13.78
N ALA A 109 -9.60 18.30 12.53
CA ALA A 109 -10.07 17.33 11.54
C ALA A 109 -9.54 15.90 11.82
N LEU A 110 -8.56 15.74 12.70
CA LEU A 110 -7.98 14.44 13.06
C LEU A 110 -9.00 13.48 13.68
N LYS A 111 -8.97 12.22 13.21
CA LYS A 111 -9.57 11.06 13.88
C LYS A 111 -8.54 10.01 14.23
N THR A 112 -8.43 9.70 15.52
CA THR A 112 -7.44 8.76 16.04
C THR A 112 -8.08 7.40 16.30
N LEU A 113 -7.39 6.33 15.93
CA LEU A 113 -7.81 4.94 16.03
C LEU A 113 -6.85 4.20 16.97
N ALA A 114 -7.39 3.27 17.75
CA ALA A 114 -6.62 2.22 18.43
C ALA A 114 -6.80 0.92 17.64
N ALA A 115 -5.74 0.30 17.11
CA ALA A 115 -5.90 -1.04 16.53
C ALA A 115 -5.73 -2.12 17.61
N ILE A 116 -6.61 -3.11 17.54
CA ILE A 116 -6.50 -4.36 18.30
C ILE A 116 -6.11 -5.45 17.30
N GLY A 117 -4.98 -6.13 17.52
CA GLY A 117 -4.60 -7.29 16.71
C GLY A 117 -3.14 -7.36 16.24
N CYS A 118 -2.96 -7.59 14.94
CA CYS A 118 -1.76 -8.15 14.31
C CYS A 118 -1.46 -9.61 14.68
N TYR A 119 -0.61 -10.24 13.86
CA TYR A 119 -0.03 -11.57 14.05
C TYR A 119 0.27 -11.93 15.53
N ASN A 120 0.88 -11.00 16.28
CA ASN A 120 1.31 -11.21 17.67
C ASN A 120 0.16 -11.29 18.71
N ALA A 121 -1.06 -10.82 18.39
CA ALA A 121 -2.18 -10.86 19.34
C ALA A 121 -2.75 -12.27 19.57
N GLY A 122 -2.41 -13.23 18.69
CA GLY A 122 -2.88 -14.61 18.72
C GLY A 122 -4.33 -14.72 18.26
N THR A 123 -4.53 -15.29 17.06
CA THR A 123 -5.87 -15.56 16.50
C THR A 123 -6.80 -16.27 17.49
N GLU A 124 -6.28 -17.17 18.34
CA GLU A 124 -7.05 -17.82 19.41
C GLU A 124 -7.84 -16.87 20.32
N SER A 125 -7.29 -15.70 20.68
CA SER A 125 -7.95 -14.75 21.57
C SER A 125 -9.16 -14.12 20.89
N PHE A 126 -9.03 -13.77 19.61
CA PHE A 126 -10.16 -13.32 18.79
C PHE A 126 -11.19 -14.44 18.58
N SER A 127 -10.78 -15.66 18.21
CA SER A 127 -11.69 -16.80 18.04
C SER A 127 -12.52 -17.05 19.31
N LYS A 128 -11.88 -17.01 20.49
CA LYS A 128 -12.56 -17.20 21.79
C LYS A 128 -13.56 -16.09 22.07
N VAL A 129 -13.18 -14.82 21.89
CA VAL A 129 -14.05 -13.66 22.17
C VAL A 129 -15.18 -13.52 21.15
N ALA A 130 -14.93 -13.77 19.86
CA ALA A 130 -15.94 -13.67 18.81
C ALA A 130 -17.03 -14.75 18.93
N LYS A 131 -16.71 -15.92 19.48
CA LYS A 131 -17.58 -17.10 19.52
C LYS A 131 -18.87 -16.93 20.33
N THR A 132 -18.82 -16.32 21.52
CA THR A 132 -20.01 -16.25 22.42
C THR A 132 -20.57 -14.82 22.54
N PRO A 133 -21.91 -14.64 22.65
CA PRO A 133 -22.51 -13.31 22.84
C PRO A 133 -21.95 -12.54 24.05
N GLU A 134 -21.66 -13.25 25.13
CA GLU A 134 -21.25 -12.69 26.42
C GLU A 134 -19.84 -12.12 26.36
N LEU A 135 -18.93 -12.81 25.67
CA LEU A 135 -17.56 -12.34 25.43
C LEU A 135 -17.53 -11.21 24.40
N ARG A 136 -18.31 -11.30 23.30
CA ARG A 136 -18.46 -10.18 22.35
C ARG A 136 -18.97 -8.91 23.04
N THR A 137 -20.04 -9.02 23.83
CA THR A 137 -20.63 -7.91 24.60
C THR A 137 -19.62 -7.34 25.60
N THR A 138 -18.86 -8.22 26.28
CA THR A 138 -17.83 -7.81 27.25
C THR A 138 -16.71 -7.04 26.57
N PHE A 139 -16.18 -7.55 25.45
CA PHE A 139 -15.15 -6.86 24.67
C PHE A 139 -15.65 -5.54 24.08
N ALA A 140 -16.86 -5.49 23.51
CA ALA A 140 -17.43 -4.27 22.94
C ALA A 140 -17.60 -3.16 24.00
N ARG A 141 -18.04 -3.51 25.21
CA ARG A 141 -18.08 -2.62 26.38
C ARG A 141 -16.67 -2.15 26.78
N ASN A 142 -15.71 -3.06 26.85
CA ASN A 142 -14.33 -2.76 27.23
C ASN A 142 -13.67 -1.83 26.20
N ALA A 143 -13.92 -2.06 24.90
CA ALA A 143 -13.50 -1.21 23.79
C ALA A 143 -14.09 0.21 23.90
N ALA A 144 -15.41 0.34 24.08
CA ALA A 144 -16.05 1.66 24.24
C ALA A 144 -15.50 2.44 25.47
N ALA A 145 -15.21 1.74 26.57
CA ALA A 145 -14.57 2.32 27.76
C ALA A 145 -13.10 2.71 27.50
N PHE A 146 -12.36 1.90 26.76
CA PHE A 146 -10.96 2.14 26.37
C PHE A 146 -10.84 3.39 25.48
N LEU A 147 -11.65 3.47 24.41
CA LEU A 147 -11.70 4.63 23.51
C LEU A 147 -12.01 5.91 24.30
N LYS A 148 -12.98 5.84 25.23
CA LYS A 148 -13.34 6.96 26.11
C LYS A 148 -12.18 7.39 27.03
N LYS A 149 -11.47 6.45 27.66
CA LYS A 149 -10.37 6.77 28.58
C LYS A 149 -9.22 7.48 27.85
N TYR A 150 -8.78 6.90 26.73
CA TYR A 150 -7.60 7.39 26.00
C TYR A 150 -7.93 8.48 24.95
N ARG A 151 -9.22 8.82 24.81
CA ARG A 151 -9.77 9.87 23.92
C ARG A 151 -9.62 9.56 22.43
N PHE A 152 -9.62 8.29 22.04
CA PHE A 152 -9.66 7.87 20.63
C PHE A 152 -11.05 8.13 20.00
N ASP A 153 -11.10 8.28 18.67
CA ASP A 153 -12.34 8.42 17.91
C ASP A 153 -12.86 7.07 17.36
N SER A 154 -12.06 6.01 17.35
CA SER A 154 -12.36 4.78 16.61
C SER A 154 -11.48 3.60 17.04
N MET A 155 -11.89 2.37 16.68
CA MET A 155 -11.10 1.16 16.84
C MET A 155 -10.93 0.44 15.51
N ASP A 156 -9.69 0.05 15.20
CA ASP A 156 -9.37 -0.87 14.11
C ASP A 156 -9.29 -2.31 14.65
N ILE A 157 -9.76 -3.26 13.85
CA ILE A 157 -9.78 -4.68 14.18
C ILE A 157 -8.90 -5.40 13.16
N ASP A 158 -7.66 -5.65 13.56
CA ASP A 158 -6.58 -6.17 12.72
C ASP A 158 -6.40 -7.66 13.04
N TRP A 159 -7.48 -8.43 12.88
CA TRP A 159 -7.45 -9.87 13.12
C TRP A 159 -6.75 -10.55 11.94
N GLU A 160 -5.52 -11.00 12.21
CA GLU A 160 -4.66 -11.76 11.28
C GLU A 160 -4.56 -13.24 11.70
N TYR A 161 -5.41 -14.15 11.21
CA TYR A 161 -6.63 -13.94 10.44
C TYR A 161 -7.75 -14.86 10.97
N PRO A 162 -9.05 -14.52 10.82
CA PRO A 162 -10.13 -15.44 11.12
C PRO A 162 -9.95 -16.72 10.29
N VAL A 163 -9.97 -17.90 10.92
CA VAL A 163 -10.00 -19.16 10.16
C VAL A 163 -11.43 -19.44 9.66
N ALA A 164 -11.61 -20.44 8.79
CA ALA A 164 -12.93 -20.77 8.22
C ALA A 164 -14.01 -21.02 9.30
N ALA A 165 -13.63 -21.54 10.48
CA ALA A 165 -14.53 -21.73 11.62
C ALA A 165 -14.98 -20.40 12.30
N ASP A 166 -14.25 -19.30 12.11
CA ASP A 166 -14.52 -18.00 12.70
C ASP A 166 -15.28 -17.04 11.77
N LYS A 167 -15.34 -17.34 10.46
CA LYS A 167 -16.06 -16.52 9.46
C LYS A 167 -17.51 -16.18 9.88
N ALA A 168 -18.21 -17.13 10.48
CA ALA A 168 -19.57 -16.93 10.99
C ALA A 168 -19.64 -16.06 12.27
N ASN A 169 -18.55 -15.99 13.05
CA ASN A 169 -18.46 -15.24 14.31
C ASN A 169 -18.01 -13.78 14.10
N PHE A 170 -17.24 -13.51 13.04
CA PHE A 170 -16.62 -12.20 12.81
C PHE A 170 -17.66 -11.08 12.57
N VAL A 171 -18.73 -11.33 11.81
CA VAL A 171 -19.81 -10.35 11.60
C VAL A 171 -20.60 -10.05 12.89
N PRO A 172 -21.03 -11.05 13.70
CA PRO A 172 -21.53 -10.81 15.05
C PRO A 172 -20.57 -9.98 15.93
N PHE A 173 -19.27 -10.30 15.94
CA PHE A 173 -18.26 -9.55 16.71
C PHE A 173 -18.20 -8.07 16.33
N LEU A 174 -18.17 -7.74 15.04
CA LEU A 174 -18.20 -6.36 14.56
C LEU A 174 -19.53 -5.66 14.87
N LYS A 175 -20.67 -6.36 14.87
CA LYS A 175 -21.98 -5.78 15.20
C LYS A 175 -22.09 -5.34 16.65
N GLU A 176 -21.55 -6.12 17.58
CA GLU A 176 -21.55 -5.82 19.02
C GLU A 176 -20.69 -4.58 19.30
N LEU A 177 -19.50 -4.49 18.67
CA LEU A 177 -18.65 -3.30 18.68
C LEU A 177 -19.38 -2.06 18.13
N SER A 178 -19.95 -2.16 16.93
CA SER A 178 -20.70 -1.06 16.29
C SER A 178 -21.86 -0.58 17.16
N THR A 179 -22.56 -1.49 17.83
CA THR A 179 -23.66 -1.19 18.76
C THR A 179 -23.16 -0.45 20.01
N ALA A 180 -22.04 -0.89 20.61
CA ALA A 180 -21.43 -0.23 21.77
C ALA A 180 -20.81 1.15 21.43
N PHE A 181 -20.40 1.35 20.18
CA PHE A 181 -19.75 2.57 19.70
C PHE A 181 -20.74 3.67 19.32
N SER A 182 -21.92 3.28 18.79
CA SER A 182 -22.96 4.18 18.29
C SER A 182 -23.33 5.35 19.24
N PRO A 183 -23.52 5.16 20.57
CA PRO A 183 -23.87 6.26 21.48
C PRO A 183 -22.79 7.36 21.59
N SER A 184 -21.52 7.01 21.39
CA SER A 184 -20.40 7.96 21.37
C SER A 184 -19.97 8.37 19.96
N LYS A 185 -20.62 7.81 18.92
CA LYS A 185 -20.27 7.97 17.50
C LYS A 185 -18.81 7.58 17.17
N TYR A 186 -18.24 6.62 17.91
CA TYR A 186 -16.94 6.08 17.52
C TYR A 186 -17.04 5.32 16.20
N LEU A 187 -16.00 5.38 15.38
CA LEU A 187 -15.94 4.59 14.14
C LEU A 187 -15.45 3.16 14.45
N LEU A 188 -15.85 2.20 13.63
CA LEU A 188 -15.38 0.81 13.68
C LEU A 188 -14.82 0.42 12.31
N THR A 189 -13.64 -0.18 12.31
CA THR A 189 -12.83 -0.38 11.10
C THR A 189 -12.13 -1.74 11.16
N VAL A 190 -11.62 -2.23 10.03
CA VAL A 190 -10.91 -3.53 9.94
C VAL A 190 -9.71 -3.44 8.99
N ALA A 191 -8.57 -4.02 9.39
CA ALA A 191 -7.53 -4.46 8.45
C ALA A 191 -7.74 -5.93 8.06
N VAL A 192 -7.60 -6.24 6.78
CA VAL A 192 -7.98 -7.56 6.22
C VAL A 192 -7.04 -8.05 5.13
N GLY A 193 -6.89 -9.38 5.06
CA GLY A 193 -6.14 -10.05 4.00
C GLY A 193 -6.83 -9.82 2.65
N GLY A 194 -6.11 -9.20 1.71
CA GLY A 194 -6.70 -8.70 0.48
C GLY A 194 -7.08 -9.79 -0.52
N THR A 195 -6.33 -10.89 -0.57
CA THR A 195 -6.37 -11.84 -1.70
C THR A 195 -7.68 -12.61 -1.80
N SER A 196 -8.02 -13.05 -3.01
CA SER A 196 -9.25 -13.80 -3.30
C SER A 196 -9.36 -15.09 -2.49
N PHE A 197 -8.24 -15.77 -2.26
CA PHE A 197 -8.14 -17.02 -1.49
C PHE A 197 -8.45 -16.80 -0.01
N GLU A 198 -7.95 -15.70 0.55
CA GLU A 198 -8.19 -15.34 1.96
C GLU A 198 -9.60 -14.81 2.15
N GLY A 199 -10.05 -13.90 1.27
CA GLY A 199 -11.35 -13.29 1.40
C GLY A 199 -12.51 -14.27 1.23
N ASN A 200 -12.35 -15.32 0.41
CA ASN A 200 -13.41 -16.29 0.15
C ASN A 200 -13.73 -17.11 1.41
N ASP A 201 -12.71 -17.54 2.15
CA ASP A 201 -12.87 -18.51 3.22
C ASP A 201 -13.02 -17.85 4.60
N ARG A 202 -12.60 -16.59 4.74
CA ARG A 202 -12.54 -15.87 6.03
C ARG A 202 -13.61 -14.80 6.22
N TYR A 203 -14.11 -14.17 5.14
CA TYR A 203 -14.93 -12.95 5.24
C TYR A 203 -16.32 -13.07 4.59
N ASP A 204 -17.33 -12.46 5.21
CA ASP A 204 -18.61 -12.08 4.58
C ASP A 204 -18.52 -10.59 4.22
N ILE A 205 -18.01 -10.33 3.02
CA ILE A 205 -17.65 -8.99 2.55
C ILE A 205 -18.88 -8.04 2.53
N PRO A 206 -20.07 -8.43 2.03
CA PRO A 206 -21.27 -7.60 2.11
C PRO A 206 -21.73 -7.29 3.54
N ALA A 207 -21.62 -8.24 4.48
CA ALA A 207 -22.06 -8.01 5.85
C ALA A 207 -21.07 -7.17 6.66
N ILE A 208 -19.75 -7.41 6.51
CA ILE A 208 -18.70 -6.55 7.07
C ILE A 208 -18.90 -5.11 6.56
N SER A 209 -19.06 -4.93 5.25
CA SER A 209 -19.27 -3.64 4.59
C SER A 209 -20.52 -2.86 5.07
N LYS A 210 -21.48 -3.53 5.72
CA LYS A 210 -22.66 -2.88 6.32
C LYS A 210 -22.42 -2.40 7.76
N VAL A 211 -21.41 -2.93 8.44
CA VAL A 211 -21.17 -2.73 9.89
C VAL A 211 -19.98 -1.80 10.16
N VAL A 212 -18.89 -1.96 9.41
CA VAL A 212 -17.69 -1.10 9.55
C VAL A 212 -17.87 0.21 8.77
N ASN A 213 -17.21 1.27 9.21
CA ASN A 213 -17.14 2.54 8.48
C ASN A 213 -16.36 2.37 7.16
N PHE A 214 -15.23 1.66 7.22
CA PHE A 214 -14.31 1.41 6.10
C PHE A 214 -13.49 0.12 6.30
N ILE A 215 -12.81 -0.34 5.24
CA ILE A 215 -12.07 -1.61 5.16
C ILE A 215 -10.67 -1.34 4.62
N ASN A 216 -9.63 -1.70 5.37
CA ASN A 216 -8.23 -1.45 5.05
C ASN A 216 -7.64 -2.71 4.36
N LEU A 217 -7.34 -2.65 3.06
CA LEU A 217 -6.92 -3.84 2.30
C LEU A 217 -5.39 -3.96 2.28
N MET A 218 -4.88 -5.05 2.84
CA MET A 218 -3.45 -5.30 2.90
C MET A 218 -2.92 -5.83 1.55
N THR A 219 -2.76 -4.94 0.57
CA THR A 219 -2.27 -5.23 -0.80
C THR A 219 -0.74 -5.10 -0.93
N TYR A 220 -0.04 -5.68 0.03
CA TYR A 220 1.41 -5.84 0.08
C TYR A 220 1.72 -7.20 0.69
N ASP A 221 2.98 -7.64 0.60
CA ASP A 221 3.41 -8.99 0.99
C ASP A 221 2.65 -10.12 0.26
N MET A 222 2.06 -9.79 -0.90
CA MET A 222 1.38 -10.73 -1.78
C MET A 222 2.37 -11.61 -2.56
N GLN A 223 3.67 -11.32 -2.52
CA GLN A 223 4.72 -12.16 -3.10
C GLN A 223 5.66 -12.67 -1.99
N GLY A 224 5.81 -13.99 -1.89
CA GLY A 224 6.81 -14.64 -1.05
C GLY A 224 8.14 -14.89 -1.78
N ASN A 225 9.07 -15.59 -1.12
CA ASN A 225 10.31 -16.04 -1.75
C ASN A 225 10.03 -17.18 -2.76
N TYR A 226 9.78 -16.81 -4.02
CA TYR A 226 9.61 -17.76 -5.13
C TYR A 226 10.92 -18.08 -5.88
N GLY A 227 12.08 -17.93 -5.23
CA GLY A 227 13.39 -18.17 -5.84
C GLY A 227 13.86 -17.10 -6.83
N VAL A 228 13.07 -16.05 -7.05
CA VAL A 228 13.42 -14.89 -7.89
C VAL A 228 12.90 -13.56 -7.32
N THR A 229 13.56 -12.45 -7.65
CA THR A 229 13.18 -11.08 -7.27
C THR A 229 11.85 -10.64 -7.88
N ARG A 230 10.94 -10.07 -7.06
CA ARG A 230 9.60 -9.59 -7.47
C ARG A 230 9.13 -8.45 -6.57
N HIS A 231 8.20 -7.62 -7.05
CA HIS A 231 7.60 -6.57 -6.25
C HIS A 231 6.47 -7.08 -5.33
N HIS A 232 6.66 -7.01 -4.00
CA HIS A 232 5.70 -7.57 -3.02
C HIS A 232 4.32 -6.90 -2.99
N ALA A 233 4.23 -5.67 -3.50
CA ALA A 233 3.00 -4.88 -3.65
C ALA A 233 2.76 -4.48 -5.12
N GLN A 234 2.94 -5.43 -6.04
CA GLN A 234 2.84 -5.24 -7.49
C GLN A 234 1.43 -4.86 -7.98
N GLY A 235 1.39 -4.24 -9.17
CA GLY A 235 0.22 -4.08 -10.03
C GLY A 235 -0.02 -5.30 -10.93
N PRO A 236 -0.87 -5.18 -11.97
CA PRO A 236 -1.44 -6.33 -12.67
C PRO A 236 -0.47 -7.11 -13.57
N ALA A 237 0.69 -6.57 -13.94
CA ALA A 237 1.64 -7.26 -14.81
C ALA A 237 2.55 -8.22 -14.01
N ALA A 238 2.14 -9.48 -13.94
CA ALA A 238 2.96 -10.55 -13.39
C ALA A 238 3.96 -11.11 -14.44
N LEU A 239 5.13 -11.56 -13.98
CA LEU A 239 6.07 -12.35 -14.81
C LEU A 239 5.54 -13.77 -15.11
N ASP A 240 4.51 -14.20 -14.38
CA ASP A 240 4.00 -15.57 -14.37
C ASP A 240 2.50 -15.57 -14.69
N ASN A 241 2.04 -16.61 -15.39
CA ASN A 241 0.71 -16.68 -15.98
C ASN A 241 -0.30 -17.57 -15.23
N THR A 242 -0.03 -17.98 -13.99
CA THR A 242 -0.96 -18.82 -13.22
C THR A 242 -2.02 -18.00 -12.50
N ASP A 243 -3.26 -18.48 -12.46
CA ASP A 243 -4.42 -17.85 -11.80
C ASP A 243 -4.11 -17.40 -10.36
N TYR A 244 -3.37 -18.24 -9.62
CA TYR A 244 -2.87 -17.92 -8.28
C TYR A 244 -2.04 -16.64 -8.29
N LYS A 245 -1.02 -16.53 -9.15
CA LYS A 245 -0.12 -15.37 -9.20
C LYS A 245 -0.77 -14.14 -9.85
N GLN A 246 -1.73 -14.33 -10.76
CA GLN A 246 -2.55 -13.25 -11.30
C GLN A 246 -3.48 -12.63 -10.24
N ALA A 247 -3.82 -13.35 -9.16
CA ALA A 247 -4.57 -12.79 -8.03
C ALA A 247 -3.70 -12.11 -6.95
N LEU A 248 -2.36 -12.18 -7.07
CA LEU A 248 -1.40 -11.59 -6.12
C LEU A 248 -0.92 -10.20 -6.58
N ASN A 249 -1.88 -9.30 -6.83
CA ASN A 249 -1.63 -7.88 -7.12
C ASN A 249 -2.76 -6.98 -6.61
N ALA A 250 -2.46 -5.69 -6.47
CA ALA A 250 -3.35 -4.67 -5.93
C ALA A 250 -4.71 -4.59 -6.66
N GLU A 251 -4.70 -4.57 -7.99
CA GLU A 251 -5.94 -4.42 -8.78
C GLU A 251 -6.82 -5.68 -8.73
N ALA A 252 -6.21 -6.87 -8.74
CA ALA A 252 -6.95 -8.13 -8.60
C ALA A 252 -7.62 -8.25 -7.22
N VAL A 253 -6.95 -7.79 -6.16
CA VAL A 253 -7.55 -7.68 -4.83
C VAL A 253 -8.74 -6.71 -4.83
N ILE A 254 -8.57 -5.50 -5.38
CA ILE A 254 -9.67 -4.53 -5.46
C ILE A 254 -10.86 -5.10 -6.24
N ALA A 255 -10.61 -5.62 -7.45
CA ALA A 255 -11.63 -6.22 -8.30
C ALA A 255 -12.36 -7.37 -7.59
N TYR A 256 -11.64 -8.21 -6.84
CA TYR A 256 -12.22 -9.25 -6.01
C TYR A 256 -13.18 -8.68 -4.94
N TRP A 257 -12.73 -7.74 -4.11
CA TRP A 257 -13.56 -7.18 -3.02
C TRP A 257 -14.80 -6.46 -3.55
N LEU A 258 -14.68 -5.73 -4.67
CA LEU A 258 -15.81 -5.09 -5.34
C LEU A 258 -16.78 -6.14 -5.93
N SER A 259 -16.27 -7.19 -6.60
CA SER A 259 -17.10 -8.28 -7.15
C SER A 259 -17.87 -9.06 -6.08
N LYS A 260 -17.33 -9.12 -4.85
CA LYS A 260 -17.97 -9.71 -3.68
C LYS A 260 -18.91 -8.75 -2.94
N GLY A 261 -19.17 -7.55 -3.48
CA GLY A 261 -20.20 -6.64 -2.99
C GLY A 261 -19.74 -5.63 -1.93
N ALA A 262 -18.45 -5.34 -1.83
CA ALA A 262 -18.00 -4.16 -1.07
C ALA A 262 -18.36 -2.87 -1.85
N PRO A 263 -19.03 -1.86 -1.25
CA PRO A 263 -19.27 -0.57 -1.90
C PRO A 263 -17.94 0.15 -2.07
N ALA A 264 -17.61 0.62 -3.28
CA ALA A 264 -16.26 1.10 -3.63
C ALA A 264 -15.67 2.14 -2.65
N SER A 265 -16.49 3.06 -2.14
CA SER A 265 -16.08 4.07 -1.15
C SER A 265 -15.79 3.54 0.26
N LYS A 266 -15.72 2.21 0.48
CA LYS A 266 -15.37 1.58 1.76
C LYS A 266 -14.05 0.79 1.74
N PRO A 267 -13.74 -0.04 0.72
CA PRO A 267 -12.39 -0.52 0.48
C PRO A 267 -11.45 0.58 0.04
N ASN A 268 -10.18 0.27 0.23
CA ASN A 268 -9.06 1.19 0.24
C ASN A 268 -7.82 0.39 -0.24
N LEU A 269 -6.71 1.05 -0.62
CA LEU A 269 -5.57 0.40 -1.29
C LEU A 269 -4.26 0.39 -0.48
N GLY A 270 -3.90 -0.76 0.12
CA GLY A 270 -2.54 -1.15 0.56
C GLY A 270 -1.35 -0.58 -0.23
N ILE A 271 -0.56 0.30 0.39
CA ILE A 271 0.79 0.67 -0.07
C ILE A 271 1.78 0.46 1.09
N PRO A 272 2.91 -0.24 0.86
CA PRO A 272 3.99 -0.36 1.84
C PRO A 272 4.97 0.83 1.73
N PHE A 273 5.41 1.36 2.86
CA PHE A 273 6.54 2.30 3.00
C PHE A 273 7.82 1.57 3.46
N TYR A 274 7.83 0.25 3.27
CA TYR A 274 8.97 -0.63 3.38
C TYR A 274 9.11 -1.38 2.06
N GLY A 275 10.24 -2.06 1.90
CA GLY A 275 10.49 -2.95 0.80
C GLY A 275 10.80 -4.36 1.24
N ARG A 276 10.43 -5.36 0.43
CA ARG A 276 10.86 -6.76 0.62
C ARG A 276 12.14 -7.02 -0.15
N SER A 277 13.13 -7.57 0.56
CA SER A 277 14.51 -7.68 0.09
C SER A 277 15.05 -9.12 0.06
N PHE A 278 15.97 -9.33 -0.86
CA PHE A 278 16.44 -10.64 -1.29
C PHE A 278 17.94 -10.56 -1.61
N LYS A 279 18.64 -11.65 -1.30
CA LYS A 279 20.03 -11.82 -1.70
C LYS A 279 20.10 -12.45 -3.07
N LEU A 280 20.77 -11.80 -4.03
CA LEU A 280 20.91 -12.32 -5.38
C LEU A 280 21.76 -13.61 -5.37
N ALA A 281 21.47 -14.54 -6.29
CA ALA A 281 22.32 -15.70 -6.53
C ALA A 281 23.54 -15.35 -7.40
N ASN A 282 23.42 -14.31 -8.23
CA ASN A 282 24.52 -13.70 -8.98
C ASN A 282 24.36 -12.17 -8.94
N PRO A 283 25.27 -11.41 -8.28
CA PRO A 283 25.22 -9.95 -8.24
C PRO A 283 25.25 -9.23 -9.60
N SER A 284 25.63 -9.93 -10.68
CA SER A 284 25.61 -9.40 -12.06
C SER A 284 24.25 -9.58 -12.76
N VAL A 285 23.27 -10.18 -12.08
CA VAL A 285 21.89 -10.37 -12.56
C VAL A 285 20.98 -9.80 -11.48
N ASP A 286 20.59 -8.53 -11.63
CA ASP A 286 19.97 -7.71 -10.59
C ASP A 286 18.64 -7.06 -11.04
N GLY A 287 18.07 -7.54 -12.15
CA GLY A 287 16.76 -7.14 -12.61
C GLY A 287 15.62 -7.75 -11.78
N VAL A 288 14.40 -7.36 -12.12
CA VAL A 288 13.18 -8.10 -11.77
C VAL A 288 13.24 -9.50 -12.40
N GLY A 289 12.87 -10.54 -11.64
CA GLY A 289 12.97 -11.94 -12.05
C GLY A 289 14.36 -12.58 -11.91
N ALA A 290 15.33 -11.87 -11.32
CA ALA A 290 16.67 -12.40 -11.04
C ALA A 290 16.64 -13.51 -9.98
N PRO A 291 17.39 -14.63 -10.14
CA PRO A 291 17.45 -15.69 -9.13
C PRO A 291 18.04 -15.23 -7.80
N VAL A 292 17.45 -15.68 -6.68
CA VAL A 292 17.87 -15.34 -5.31
C VAL A 292 18.48 -16.54 -4.58
N SER A 293 19.41 -16.28 -3.66
CA SER A 293 20.08 -17.28 -2.81
C SER A 293 19.59 -17.26 -1.35
N GLY A 294 18.74 -16.30 -0.98
CA GLY A 294 18.15 -16.17 0.36
C GLY A 294 17.51 -14.80 0.55
N VAL A 295 17.19 -14.47 1.82
CA VAL A 295 16.81 -13.11 2.23
C VAL A 295 18.06 -12.25 2.48
N GLU A 296 17.90 -10.92 2.40
CA GLU A 296 18.96 -9.95 2.72
C GLU A 296 19.40 -10.04 4.19
N THR A 297 20.63 -9.61 4.45
CA THR A 297 21.10 -9.21 5.79
C THR A 297 20.13 -8.19 6.44
N PRO A 298 19.83 -8.27 7.75
CA PRO A 298 18.93 -7.31 8.41
C PRO A 298 19.33 -5.84 8.27
N GLY A 299 18.35 -4.97 8.04
CA GLY A 299 18.54 -3.52 7.96
C GLY A 299 19.17 -2.92 9.23
N PRO A 300 20.00 -1.87 9.12
CA PRO A 300 20.76 -1.32 10.25
C PRO A 300 19.88 -0.74 11.37
N VAL A 301 18.65 -0.32 11.04
CA VAL A 301 17.70 0.30 11.97
C VAL A 301 16.49 -0.60 12.21
N THR A 302 15.86 -1.15 11.16
CA THR A 302 14.71 -2.07 11.29
C THR A 302 15.11 -3.42 11.88
N ARG A 303 16.33 -3.89 11.60
CA ARG A 303 16.90 -5.16 12.09
C ARG A 303 16.07 -6.40 11.74
N GLN A 304 15.27 -6.31 10.69
CA GLN A 304 14.51 -7.42 10.11
C GLN A 304 15.24 -7.94 8.85
N ALA A 305 15.44 -9.26 8.74
CA ALA A 305 15.90 -9.87 7.50
C ALA A 305 14.77 -9.86 6.45
N GLY A 306 15.10 -9.57 5.18
CA GLY A 306 14.12 -9.52 4.10
C GLY A 306 13.07 -8.40 4.21
N SER A 307 13.37 -7.33 4.95
CA SER A 307 12.57 -6.11 5.02
C SER A 307 13.47 -4.91 5.27
N LEU A 308 13.30 -3.83 4.51
CA LEU A 308 13.96 -2.54 4.74
C LEU A 308 12.93 -1.42 4.75
N ALA A 309 13.05 -0.47 5.67
CA ALA A 309 12.26 0.76 5.60
C ALA A 309 12.70 1.61 4.39
N CYS A 310 11.80 2.40 3.78
CA CYS A 310 12.19 3.28 2.67
C CYS A 310 13.28 4.29 3.07
N TYR A 311 13.35 4.73 4.32
CA TYR A 311 14.48 5.53 4.82
C TYR A 311 15.83 4.78 4.86
N GLU A 312 15.83 3.44 4.94
CA GLU A 312 17.05 2.61 4.83
C GLU A 312 17.45 2.43 3.37
N ILE A 313 16.49 2.15 2.49
CA ILE A 313 16.69 1.99 1.04
C ILE A 313 17.23 3.28 0.41
N CYS A 314 16.64 4.43 0.77
CA CYS A 314 17.08 5.71 0.21
C CYS A 314 18.49 6.09 0.69
N ASN A 315 18.81 5.85 1.98
CA ASN A 315 20.09 6.20 2.62
C ASN A 315 21.19 5.13 2.41
N SER A 316 20.89 3.97 1.81
CA SER A 316 21.88 2.91 1.56
C SER A 316 22.93 3.33 0.53
N THR A 317 24.20 3.19 0.90
CA THR A 317 25.35 3.36 -0.01
C THR A 317 25.66 2.09 -0.81
N MET A 318 25.05 0.95 -0.46
CA MET A 318 25.25 -0.33 -1.15
C MET A 318 24.25 -0.51 -2.29
N LEU A 319 23.01 -0.04 -2.12
CA LEU A 319 21.93 -0.10 -3.11
C LEU A 319 22.05 1.05 -4.12
N THR A 320 23.12 1.00 -4.92
CA THR A 320 23.55 2.08 -5.82
C THR A 320 22.69 2.22 -7.07
N ARG A 321 22.13 1.13 -7.59
CA ARG A 321 21.19 1.17 -8.72
C ARG A 321 19.77 1.24 -8.19
N LYS A 322 19.09 2.36 -8.43
CA LYS A 322 17.67 2.56 -8.14
C LYS A 322 16.91 2.67 -9.46
N GLN A 323 15.79 1.97 -9.57
CA GLN A 323 15.00 1.85 -10.80
C GLN A 323 13.51 1.88 -10.47
N TYR A 324 12.72 2.41 -11.39
CA TYR A 324 11.27 2.37 -11.35
C TYR A 324 10.78 1.46 -12.48
N ASP A 325 9.89 0.52 -12.14
CA ASP A 325 9.29 -0.45 -13.05
C ASP A 325 7.79 -0.12 -13.20
N SER A 326 7.47 0.61 -14.27
CA SER A 326 6.10 1.01 -14.61
C SER A 326 5.22 -0.15 -15.06
N VAL A 327 5.81 -1.33 -15.34
CA VAL A 327 5.07 -2.56 -15.69
C VAL A 327 4.62 -3.25 -14.40
N GLN A 328 5.52 -3.49 -13.45
CA GLN A 328 5.18 -4.09 -12.16
C GLN A 328 4.48 -3.15 -11.18
N VAL A 329 4.39 -1.84 -11.47
CA VAL A 329 3.82 -0.80 -10.59
C VAL A 329 4.56 -0.78 -9.25
N GLY A 330 5.87 -0.49 -9.32
CA GLY A 330 6.76 -0.50 -8.18
C GLY A 330 8.16 0.03 -8.52
N ALA A 331 9.00 0.19 -7.51
CA ALA A 331 10.43 0.46 -7.69
C ALA A 331 11.28 -0.70 -7.15
N PHE A 332 12.54 -0.73 -7.56
CA PHE A 332 13.53 -1.59 -6.93
C PHE A 332 14.89 -0.90 -6.80
N ALA A 333 15.67 -1.35 -5.82
CA ALA A 333 17.04 -0.94 -5.62
C ALA A 333 17.94 -2.17 -5.53
N SER A 334 19.15 -2.09 -6.09
CA SER A 334 20.09 -3.20 -6.17
C SER A 334 21.53 -2.74 -6.00
N GLY A 335 22.37 -3.64 -5.49
CA GLY A 335 23.82 -3.44 -5.35
C GLY A 335 24.39 -4.24 -4.18
N GLY A 336 25.72 -4.43 -4.17
CA GLY A 336 26.40 -5.27 -3.17
C GLY A 336 26.09 -6.77 -3.23
N GLY A 337 25.23 -7.22 -4.15
CA GLY A 337 24.67 -8.57 -4.18
C GLY A 337 23.28 -8.69 -3.54
N GLU A 338 22.71 -7.59 -3.06
CA GLU A 338 21.37 -7.51 -2.48
C GLU A 338 20.41 -6.77 -3.44
N TRP A 339 19.11 -7.03 -3.30
CA TRP A 339 18.03 -6.46 -4.12
C TRP A 339 16.78 -6.24 -3.27
N VAL A 340 16.11 -5.09 -3.41
CA VAL A 340 14.89 -4.75 -2.66
C VAL A 340 13.82 -4.15 -3.57
N SER A 341 12.61 -4.70 -3.49
CA SER A 341 11.39 -4.11 -4.07
C SER A 341 10.79 -3.11 -3.10
N TYR A 342 10.35 -1.92 -3.54
CA TYR A 342 9.76 -0.89 -2.66
C TYR A 342 8.90 0.11 -3.43
N ASP A 343 8.01 0.82 -2.75
CA ASP A 343 7.25 1.91 -3.36
C ASP A 343 8.01 3.25 -3.36
N SER A 344 7.94 3.94 -4.49
CA SER A 344 8.52 5.27 -4.74
C SER A 344 7.41 6.31 -4.93
N VAL A 345 7.78 7.58 -5.10
CA VAL A 345 6.79 8.65 -5.40
C VAL A 345 6.06 8.35 -6.72
N GLU A 346 6.76 7.75 -7.68
CA GLU A 346 6.25 7.36 -8.99
C GLU A 346 5.26 6.18 -8.91
N SER A 347 5.56 5.13 -8.15
CA SER A 347 4.62 4.00 -7.97
C SER A 347 3.43 4.36 -7.07
N ILE A 348 3.62 5.26 -6.09
CA ILE A 348 2.51 5.88 -5.36
C ILE A 348 1.60 6.62 -6.33
N GLY A 349 2.14 7.39 -7.28
CA GLY A 349 1.37 8.04 -8.35
C GLY A 349 0.46 7.07 -9.11
N GLN A 350 1.00 5.94 -9.61
CA GLN A 350 0.17 4.91 -10.25
C GLN A 350 -0.87 4.28 -9.29
N LYS A 351 -0.55 4.13 -8.01
CA LYS A 351 -1.51 3.64 -7.01
C LYS A 351 -2.63 4.66 -6.73
N CYS A 352 -2.36 5.96 -6.84
CA CYS A 352 -3.39 7.01 -6.90
C CYS A 352 -4.31 6.85 -8.10
N ASP A 353 -3.77 6.53 -9.28
CA ASP A 353 -4.58 6.27 -10.48
C ASP A 353 -5.47 5.04 -10.30
N VAL A 354 -4.98 3.97 -9.64
CA VAL A 354 -5.79 2.80 -9.25
C VAL A 354 -6.92 3.18 -8.28
N ILE A 355 -6.62 3.99 -7.25
CA ILE A 355 -7.61 4.50 -6.29
C ILE A 355 -8.72 5.28 -7.00
N ALA A 356 -8.37 6.17 -7.93
CA ALA A 356 -9.31 6.96 -8.71
C ALA A 356 -10.12 6.09 -9.69
N LYS A 357 -9.46 5.18 -10.40
CA LYS A 357 -10.03 4.23 -11.38
C LYS A 357 -11.15 3.37 -10.78
N TYR A 358 -10.98 2.89 -9.55
CA TYR A 358 -11.96 2.06 -8.86
C TYR A 358 -12.90 2.83 -7.92
N GLY A 359 -12.71 4.14 -7.75
CA GLY A 359 -13.54 4.96 -6.85
C GLY A 359 -13.43 4.58 -5.38
N LEU A 360 -12.21 4.23 -4.93
CA LEU A 360 -11.93 3.78 -3.57
C LEU A 360 -12.02 4.92 -2.54
N GLY A 361 -12.04 4.58 -1.25
CA GLY A 361 -11.90 5.58 -0.19
C GLY A 361 -10.51 6.24 -0.12
N GLY A 362 -9.49 5.69 -0.81
CA GLY A 362 -8.11 6.18 -0.88
C GLY A 362 -7.05 5.04 -0.86
N GLY A 363 -5.77 5.37 -0.58
CA GLY A 363 -4.68 4.39 -0.32
C GLY A 363 -3.99 4.43 1.07
N MET A 364 -3.44 3.29 1.45
CA MET A 364 -2.69 2.94 2.67
C MET A 364 -1.32 3.54 2.67
N VAL A 365 -0.75 3.68 3.86
CA VAL A 365 0.69 3.56 4.02
C VAL A 365 1.00 2.72 5.27
N TRP A 366 1.59 1.55 5.08
CA TRP A 366 2.20 0.72 6.13
C TRP A 366 3.70 1.01 6.13
N SER A 367 4.30 1.84 6.97
CA SER A 367 3.83 2.83 7.95
C SER A 367 4.61 4.14 7.76
N ILE A 368 4.21 5.25 8.39
CA ILE A 368 5.04 6.47 8.38
C ILE A 368 6.29 6.39 9.25
N ASP A 369 6.48 5.32 10.03
CA ASP A 369 7.77 5.05 10.65
C ASP A 369 8.86 4.87 9.58
N MET A 370 8.47 4.36 8.41
CA MET A 370 9.37 3.80 7.39
C MET A 370 9.57 4.72 6.17
N ASP A 371 8.75 5.76 6.01
CA ASP A 371 9.02 6.94 5.17
C ASP A 371 10.23 7.74 5.71
N ASP A 372 10.76 8.69 4.94
CA ASP A 372 11.81 9.60 5.41
C ASP A 372 11.25 10.74 6.27
N PHE A 373 10.73 10.40 7.46
CA PHE A 373 10.23 11.35 8.47
C PHE A 373 11.31 12.34 8.98
N LYS A 374 12.59 12.00 8.80
CA LYS A 374 13.74 12.84 9.21
C LYS A 374 14.19 13.80 8.12
N GLY A 375 13.94 13.52 6.85
CA GLY A 375 14.39 14.34 5.71
C GLY A 375 15.88 14.16 5.43
N LYS A 376 16.37 12.91 5.46
CA LYS A 376 17.77 12.54 5.16
C LYS A 376 18.04 12.42 3.66
N CYS A 377 17.05 11.96 2.91
CA CYS A 377 17.13 11.63 1.48
C CYS A 377 16.37 12.66 0.62
N GLY A 378 15.46 13.43 1.20
CA GLY A 378 14.67 14.43 0.50
C GLY A 378 13.75 15.20 1.46
N PRO A 379 12.61 15.71 0.96
CA PRO A 379 11.57 16.29 1.82
C PRO A 379 11.10 15.30 2.90
N LYS A 380 10.76 15.82 4.08
CA LYS A 380 10.19 14.98 5.15
C LYS A 380 8.87 14.35 4.70
N PHE A 381 8.72 13.05 4.96
CA PHE A 381 7.55 12.27 4.60
C PHE A 381 7.18 12.36 3.10
N ALA A 382 8.18 12.18 2.22
CA ALA A 382 8.01 12.36 0.78
C ALA A 382 6.96 11.41 0.18
N LEU A 383 6.90 10.16 0.67
CA LEU A 383 5.93 9.17 0.20
C LEU A 383 4.51 9.50 0.71
N LEU A 384 4.39 9.89 1.99
CA LEU A 384 3.13 10.29 2.59
C LEU A 384 2.54 11.52 1.90
N ALA A 385 3.38 12.53 1.64
CA ALA A 385 2.99 13.75 0.96
C ALA A 385 2.50 13.46 -0.47
N ALA A 386 3.14 12.54 -1.20
CA ALA A 386 2.70 12.14 -2.54
C ALA A 386 1.28 11.53 -2.53
N LEU A 387 0.99 10.62 -1.58
CA LEU A 387 -0.35 10.02 -1.46
C LEU A 387 -1.39 11.01 -0.92
N ASN A 388 -0.98 11.93 -0.02
CA ASN A 388 -1.87 13.00 0.44
C ASN A 388 -2.29 13.92 -0.71
N ASP A 389 -1.32 14.38 -1.48
CA ASP A 389 -1.53 15.27 -2.61
C ASP A 389 -2.47 14.62 -3.62
N CYS A 390 -2.22 13.39 -4.05
CA CYS A 390 -3.03 12.79 -5.11
C CYS A 390 -4.46 12.43 -4.66
N VAL A 391 -4.68 12.01 -3.41
CA VAL A 391 -6.02 11.64 -2.90
C VAL A 391 -6.84 12.87 -2.52
N ASN A 392 -6.21 13.95 -2.04
CA ASN A 392 -6.91 15.17 -1.62
C ASN A 392 -6.98 16.25 -2.73
N ARG A 393 -6.15 16.17 -3.77
CA ARG A 393 -6.38 16.92 -5.01
C ARG A 393 -7.73 16.45 -5.57
N LYS A 394 -8.69 17.38 -5.64
CA LYS A 394 -9.77 17.26 -6.62
C LYS A 394 -9.11 17.04 -7.97
N ALA A 395 -9.44 15.95 -8.67
CA ALA A 395 -9.07 15.79 -10.07
C ALA A 395 -9.44 17.10 -10.80
N PRO A 396 -8.56 17.65 -11.67
CA PRO A 396 -8.87 18.87 -12.41
C PRO A 396 -10.17 18.63 -13.15
N ALA A 397 -11.22 19.38 -12.79
CA ALA A 397 -12.58 19.11 -13.22
C ALA A 397 -12.59 19.00 -14.75
N ALA A 398 -12.98 17.83 -15.25
CA ALA A 398 -12.79 17.43 -16.65
C ALA A 398 -13.24 18.57 -17.57
N THR A 399 -12.26 19.26 -18.15
CA THR A 399 -12.52 20.54 -18.81
C THR A 399 -13.48 20.28 -19.95
N PRO A 400 -14.67 20.92 -19.98
CA PRO A 400 -15.62 20.71 -21.07
C PRO A 400 -14.89 20.93 -22.39
N ALA A 401 -14.91 19.93 -23.26
CA ALA A 401 -14.17 19.98 -24.51
C ALA A 401 -14.52 21.29 -25.24
N PRO A 402 -13.52 22.10 -25.66
CA PRO A 402 -13.78 23.41 -26.26
C PRO A 402 -14.79 23.27 -27.41
N PRO A 403 -15.84 24.12 -27.47
CA PRO A 403 -16.83 24.05 -28.54
C PRO A 403 -16.14 24.09 -29.91
N SER A 404 -16.43 23.08 -30.75
CA SER A 404 -15.78 22.89 -32.04
C SER A 404 -16.12 24.04 -32.99
N THR A 405 -15.23 25.04 -33.02
CA THR A 405 -15.35 26.22 -33.89
C THR A 405 -15.16 25.78 -35.35
N PRO A 406 -15.96 26.27 -36.31
CA PRO A 406 -15.84 25.87 -37.71
C PRO A 406 -14.44 26.17 -38.29
N SER A 407 -13.82 25.16 -38.90
CA SER A 407 -12.52 25.30 -39.56
C SER A 407 -12.62 26.14 -40.83
N THR A 408 -11.91 27.26 -40.86
CA THR A 408 -11.69 28.06 -42.07
C THR A 408 -10.53 27.46 -42.88
N PRO A 409 -10.53 27.48 -44.23
CA PRO A 409 -9.58 26.70 -45.03
C PRO A 409 -8.11 27.05 -44.81
N SER A 410 -7.26 26.04 -44.68
CA SER A 410 -5.82 26.17 -44.58
C SER A 410 -5.14 26.29 -45.95
N THR A 411 -4.16 27.18 -46.06
CA THR A 411 -3.23 27.24 -47.20
C THR A 411 -2.32 25.99 -47.27
N PRO A 412 -1.80 25.61 -48.45
CA PRO A 412 -1.06 24.36 -48.61
C PRO A 412 0.30 24.39 -47.89
N VAL A 413 0.48 23.53 -46.89
CA VAL A 413 1.79 23.24 -46.31
C VAL A 413 2.47 22.14 -47.15
N VAL A 414 3.73 22.33 -47.50
CA VAL A 414 4.48 21.43 -48.38
C VAL A 414 4.66 20.05 -47.73
N LYS A 415 4.31 19.00 -48.48
CA LYS A 415 4.42 17.60 -48.07
C LYS A 415 5.90 17.17 -47.97
N PRO A 416 6.38 16.69 -46.79
CA PRO A 416 7.70 16.06 -46.70
C PRO A 416 7.78 14.75 -47.51
N PRO A 417 8.95 14.34 -48.00
CA PRO A 417 9.07 13.15 -48.85
C PRO A 417 8.68 11.85 -48.12
N SER A 418 7.75 11.10 -48.71
CA SER A 418 7.44 9.73 -48.29
C SER A 418 8.49 8.77 -48.86
N GLY A 419 9.29 8.15 -47.99
CA GLY A 419 10.16 7.01 -48.34
C GLY A 419 11.63 7.22 -47.96
N GLN A 420 12.03 6.63 -46.83
CA GLN A 420 13.42 6.22 -46.57
C GLN A 420 13.41 4.79 -46.03
N THR A 421 13.78 3.83 -46.89
CA THR A 421 14.00 2.43 -46.50
C THR A 421 15.44 2.26 -46.02
N GLY A 422 15.71 2.77 -44.81
CA GLY A 422 16.99 2.63 -44.12
C GLY A 422 16.80 2.10 -42.69
N PRO A 423 17.84 1.56 -42.05
CA PRO A 423 17.76 1.16 -40.64
C PRO A 423 17.49 2.38 -39.76
N PHE A 424 16.64 2.23 -38.74
CA PHE A 424 16.33 3.29 -37.79
C PHE A 424 17.60 3.75 -37.03
N VAL A 425 17.80 5.05 -36.90
CA VAL A 425 18.97 5.66 -36.24
C VAL A 425 18.52 6.47 -35.02
N CYS A 426 19.09 6.16 -33.86
CA CYS A 426 18.85 6.92 -32.63
C CYS A 426 19.35 8.37 -32.76
N THR A 427 18.42 9.32 -32.62
CA THR A 427 18.72 10.77 -32.56
C THR A 427 18.97 11.27 -31.13
N ARG A 428 18.51 10.52 -30.13
CA ARG A 428 18.69 10.68 -28.69
C ARG A 428 18.31 9.37 -27.99
N ASP A 429 18.72 9.19 -26.74
CA ASP A 429 18.17 8.12 -25.90
C ASP A 429 16.68 8.40 -25.57
N GLY A 430 15.86 7.36 -25.46
CA GLY A 430 14.39 7.44 -25.34
C GLY A 430 13.66 6.37 -26.15
N TYR A 431 12.36 6.55 -26.38
CA TYR A 431 11.55 5.67 -27.22
C TYR A 431 10.91 6.43 -28.40
N PHE A 432 10.73 5.75 -29.53
CA PHE A 432 10.25 6.30 -30.80
C PHE A 432 9.32 5.29 -31.47
N ARG A 433 8.28 5.74 -32.18
CA ARG A 433 7.35 4.83 -32.90
C ARG A 433 7.99 4.30 -34.18
N ASP A 434 7.70 3.06 -34.56
CA ASP A 434 8.01 2.60 -35.93
C ASP A 434 7.04 3.23 -36.94
N SER A 435 7.60 3.91 -37.94
CA SER A 435 6.85 4.68 -38.95
C SER A 435 6.03 3.85 -39.95
N GLN A 436 6.19 2.52 -39.95
CA GLN A 436 5.52 1.58 -40.86
C GLN A 436 4.59 0.62 -40.11
N ASN A 437 4.85 0.32 -38.84
CA ASN A 437 3.96 -0.46 -37.97
C ASN A 437 3.74 0.22 -36.60
N CYS A 438 2.55 0.78 -36.42
CA CYS A 438 2.16 1.45 -35.18
C CYS A 438 2.06 0.52 -33.94
N THR A 439 2.08 -0.81 -34.07
CA THR A 439 2.23 -1.71 -32.91
C THR A 439 3.68 -1.82 -32.42
N MET A 440 4.66 -1.21 -33.11
CA MET A 440 6.08 -1.36 -32.81
C MET A 440 6.79 -0.04 -32.52
N TYR A 441 7.92 -0.14 -31.83
CA TYR A 441 8.69 1.00 -31.36
C TYR A 441 10.18 0.70 -31.26
N TYR A 442 11.00 1.72 -31.51
CA TYR A 442 12.43 1.69 -31.28
C TYR A 442 12.75 2.29 -29.91
N ARG A 443 13.52 1.57 -29.11
CA ARG A 443 14.14 2.05 -27.88
C ARG A 443 15.60 2.36 -28.14
N CYS A 444 16.00 3.57 -27.77
CA CYS A 444 17.35 4.09 -27.87
C CYS A 444 17.98 4.26 -26.49
N TYR A 445 19.18 3.70 -26.32
CA TYR A 445 19.91 3.80 -25.06
C TYR A 445 21.43 3.69 -25.27
N ASN A 446 22.19 4.11 -24.26
CA ASN A 446 23.64 4.01 -24.18
C ASN A 446 24.35 4.64 -25.39
N GLY A 447 23.86 5.80 -25.86
CA GLY A 447 24.52 6.58 -26.91
C GLY A 447 24.38 6.00 -28.31
N GLY A 448 23.28 5.29 -28.58
CA GLY A 448 22.90 4.90 -29.95
C GLY A 448 22.58 3.41 -30.17
N ARG A 449 22.42 2.59 -29.12
CA ARG A 449 21.89 1.22 -29.30
C ARG A 449 20.41 1.28 -29.61
N VAL A 450 20.00 0.57 -30.67
CA VAL A 450 18.60 0.40 -31.09
C VAL A 450 18.11 -0.97 -30.65
N GLU A 451 16.97 -1.01 -29.97
CA GLU A 451 16.19 -2.22 -29.66
C GLU A 451 14.77 -2.04 -30.25
N HIS A 452 14.26 -3.02 -31.01
CA HIS A 452 12.95 -2.92 -31.67
C HIS A 452 11.92 -3.78 -30.94
N GLY A 453 11.00 -3.12 -30.22
CA GLY A 453 9.97 -3.74 -29.41
C GLY A 453 8.59 -3.75 -30.09
N ASN A 454 7.71 -4.63 -29.62
CA ASN A 454 6.30 -4.68 -30.03
C ASN A 454 5.39 -4.50 -28.82
N CYS A 455 4.30 -3.76 -29.01
CA CYS A 455 3.28 -3.51 -28.00
C CYS A 455 2.37 -4.74 -27.77
N PRO A 456 2.05 -5.07 -26.51
CA PRO A 456 1.20 -6.21 -26.19
C PRO A 456 -0.25 -5.98 -26.63
N GLY A 457 -0.99 -7.05 -26.86
CA GLY A 457 -2.45 -7.01 -27.03
C GLY A 457 -2.99 -6.26 -28.26
N GLY A 458 -2.14 -5.87 -29.21
CA GLY A 458 -2.55 -5.05 -30.36
C GLY A 458 -2.65 -3.54 -30.06
N LEU A 459 -2.13 -3.10 -28.91
CA LEU A 459 -1.95 -1.69 -28.57
C LEU A 459 -0.97 -1.01 -29.54
N TYR A 460 -1.09 0.31 -29.71
CA TYR A 460 -0.22 1.13 -30.56
C TYR A 460 0.78 1.91 -29.70
N PHE A 461 1.96 2.24 -30.24
CA PHE A 461 2.97 2.98 -29.49
C PHE A 461 2.71 4.49 -29.50
N ASN A 462 2.37 5.04 -28.33
CA ASN A 462 2.17 6.46 -28.10
C ASN A 462 3.49 7.17 -27.84
N GLU A 463 4.20 7.57 -28.89
CA GLU A 463 5.52 8.23 -28.80
C GLU A 463 5.52 9.50 -27.92
N ARG A 464 4.39 10.22 -27.81
CA ARG A 464 4.26 11.39 -26.93
C ARG A 464 4.31 11.02 -25.45
N LEU A 465 3.79 9.84 -25.09
CA LEU A 465 3.75 9.33 -23.71
C LEU A 465 4.83 8.28 -23.43
N SER A 466 5.52 7.79 -24.48
CA SER A 466 6.49 6.69 -24.44
C SER A 466 5.94 5.37 -23.87
N ILE A 467 4.66 5.07 -24.13
CA ILE A 467 3.96 3.84 -23.69
C ILE A 467 3.22 3.16 -24.85
N CYS A 468 2.84 1.90 -24.66
CA CYS A 468 1.85 1.23 -25.48
C CYS A 468 0.44 1.58 -24.99
N ASP A 469 -0.43 2.01 -25.90
CA ASP A 469 -1.69 2.70 -25.62
C ASP A 469 -2.80 2.24 -26.61
N TYR A 470 -4.05 2.60 -26.35
CA TYR A 470 -5.15 2.16 -27.21
C TYR A 470 -5.08 2.80 -28.61
N PRO A 471 -5.41 2.06 -29.69
CA PRO A 471 -5.41 2.59 -31.06
C PRO A 471 -6.31 3.82 -31.30
N SER A 472 -7.27 4.09 -30.40
CA SER A 472 -8.09 5.30 -30.38
C SER A 472 -7.31 6.59 -30.07
N ASP A 473 -6.23 6.46 -29.30
CA ASP A 473 -5.53 7.59 -28.66
C ASP A 473 -4.15 7.84 -29.28
N VAL A 474 -3.67 6.90 -30.11
CA VAL A 474 -2.46 7.02 -30.90
C VAL A 474 -2.78 7.41 -32.33
N LYS A 475 -2.28 8.58 -32.76
CA LYS A 475 -2.32 9.00 -34.17
C LYS A 475 -1.28 8.24 -34.99
N CYS A 476 -1.65 7.01 -35.36
CA CYS A 476 -1.02 6.24 -36.42
C CYS A 476 -1.01 7.07 -37.71
#